data_AF-A0A7L4XUT6-F1
#
_entry.id   AF-A0A7L4XUT6-F1
#
_cell.length_a   1.000
_cell.length_b   1.000
_cell.length_c   1.000
_cell.angle_alpha   90.00
_cell.angle_beta   90.00
_cell.angle_gamma   90.00
#
_symmetry.space_group_name_H-M   'P 1'
#
loop_
_entity.id
_entity.type
_entity.pdbx_description
1 polymer ?
#
loop_
_entity_poly.entity_id
_entity_poly.type
_entity_poly.pdbx_seq_one_letter_code
_entity_poly.pdbx_strand_id
1 'polypeptide(L)'
;MLPIDAAAHSSRWRRRHPGEKAALGFGLTLAAVCLPPWPGAVLVAAATLGVLLGPAGVPGRQLWRAFRIPLGFCVTGAVPLLFEVGGARGLVALAPDGPVHAGELLLRTSAASLGVLLFAFTTPVSDVLPRLVRAGVPAPVVDVALVMYRISFLLLDAMSKIRQAQAARLGLTSRAAAWRSLAGLGATAFVRAFDRAQRLQTGLAGRGYDGTLRVLVPEAAVSGRFLVATAGLLGGLVALTLVLERSLP
;
A
#
# COMPACT_ATOMS: atom_id res chain seq x y z
N MET A 1 -9.81 -8.01 -10.36
CA MET A 1 -9.01 -7.77 -9.15
C MET A 1 -7.79 -6.95 -9.52
N LEU A 2 -7.32 -6.09 -8.63
CA LEU A 2 -6.08 -5.34 -8.85
C LEU A 2 -4.88 -6.29 -8.72
N PRO A 3 -3.76 -6.06 -9.42
CA PRO A 3 -2.60 -6.96 -9.37
C PRO A 3 -2.03 -7.15 -7.95
N ILE A 4 -2.00 -6.08 -7.14
CA ILE A 4 -1.53 -6.14 -5.74
C ILE A 4 -2.47 -7.00 -4.89
N ASP A 5 -3.78 -6.83 -5.07
CA ASP A 5 -4.79 -7.62 -4.34
C ASP A 5 -4.70 -9.11 -4.70
N ALA A 6 -4.54 -9.43 -5.99
CA ALA A 6 -4.33 -10.81 -6.45
C ALA A 6 -3.03 -11.43 -5.89
N ALA A 7 -1.96 -10.64 -5.79
CA ALA A 7 -0.70 -11.10 -5.20
C ALA A 7 -0.84 -11.37 -3.70
N ALA A 8 -1.57 -10.53 -2.97
CA ALA A 8 -1.86 -10.76 -1.55
C ALA A 8 -2.67 -12.05 -1.32
N HIS A 9 -3.63 -12.34 -2.19
CA HIS A 9 -4.43 -13.56 -2.10
C HIS A 9 -3.64 -14.83 -2.45
N SER A 10 -2.65 -14.74 -3.34
CA SER A 10 -1.79 -15.86 -3.75
C SER A 10 -0.45 -15.95 -3.00
N SER A 11 -0.21 -15.06 -2.03
CA SER A 11 1.01 -15.03 -1.23
C SER A 11 1.22 -16.31 -0.44
N ARG A 12 2.48 -16.75 -0.30
CA ARG A 12 2.88 -17.85 0.59
C ARG A 12 2.46 -17.60 2.04
N TRP A 13 2.34 -16.33 2.43
CA TRP A 13 1.94 -15.91 3.77
C TRP A 13 0.43 -15.64 3.91
N ARG A 14 -0.38 -16.06 2.94
CA ARG A 14 -1.85 -15.87 2.93
C ARG A 14 -2.54 -16.35 4.21
N ARG A 15 -2.10 -17.49 4.76
CA ARG A 15 -2.69 -18.10 5.96
C ARG A 15 -2.12 -17.61 7.28
N ARG A 16 -1.04 -16.81 7.26
CA ARG A 16 -0.46 -16.26 8.49
C ARG A 16 -1.30 -15.11 9.04
N HIS A 17 -1.24 -14.94 10.36
CA HIS A 17 -2.01 -13.91 11.05
C HIS A 17 -1.69 -12.51 10.48
N PRO A 18 -2.69 -11.71 10.08
CA PRO A 18 -2.46 -10.37 9.54
C PRO A 18 -1.66 -9.46 10.49
N GLY A 19 -1.86 -9.60 11.80
CA GLY A 19 -1.15 -8.80 12.80
C GLY A 19 0.36 -9.07 12.85
N GLU A 20 0.80 -10.30 12.59
CA GLU A 20 2.23 -10.64 12.47
C GLU A 20 2.86 -9.92 11.27
N LYS A 21 2.18 -10.00 10.12
CA LYS A 21 2.62 -9.37 8.88
C LYS A 21 2.62 -7.85 9.01
N ALA A 22 1.65 -7.29 9.73
CA ALA A 22 1.60 -5.86 10.06
C ALA A 22 2.77 -5.45 10.95
N ALA A 23 3.07 -6.23 12.01
CA ALA A 23 4.20 -5.96 12.89
C ALA A 23 5.54 -5.95 12.13
N LEU A 24 5.75 -6.90 11.22
CA LEU A 24 6.95 -6.93 10.38
C LEU A 24 6.98 -5.78 9.36
N GLY A 25 5.93 -5.61 8.56
CA GLY A 25 5.88 -4.60 7.50
C GLY A 25 5.96 -3.17 8.04
N PHE A 26 5.10 -2.84 9.00
CA PHE A 26 5.11 -1.51 9.61
C PHE A 26 6.29 -1.31 10.58
N GLY A 27 6.78 -2.37 11.22
CA GLY A 27 8.01 -2.31 12.01
C GLY A 27 9.24 -1.95 11.15
N LEU A 28 9.36 -2.55 9.96
CA LEU A 28 10.41 -2.19 9.00
C LEU A 28 10.22 -0.77 8.45
N THR A 29 8.99 -0.35 8.17
CA THR A 29 8.69 1.04 7.79
C THR A 29 9.09 2.02 8.91
N LEU A 30 8.76 1.72 10.16
CA LEU A 30 9.11 2.55 11.31
C LEU A 30 10.63 2.61 11.50
N ALA A 31 11.32 1.46 11.39
CA ALA A 31 12.78 1.41 11.44
C ALA A 31 13.41 2.28 10.34
N ALA A 32 12.92 2.22 9.09
CA ALA A 32 13.41 3.07 8.01
C ALA A 32 13.25 4.57 8.29
N VAL A 33 12.14 4.97 8.94
CA VAL A 33 11.85 6.37 9.27
C VAL A 33 12.71 6.86 10.44
N CYS A 34 12.87 6.03 11.48
CA CYS A 34 13.55 6.42 12.72
C CYS A 34 15.07 6.30 12.66
N LEU A 35 15.61 5.38 11.85
CA LEU A 35 17.06 5.19 11.72
C LEU A 35 17.71 6.25 10.83
N PRO A 36 19.02 6.51 11.00
CA PRO A 36 19.77 7.36 10.09
C PRO A 36 19.67 6.81 8.65
N PRO A 37 19.55 7.68 7.63
CA PRO A 37 19.42 7.23 6.24
C PRO A 37 20.61 6.37 5.82
N TRP A 38 21.83 6.82 6.10
CA TRP A 38 23.04 6.03 5.95
C TRP A 38 23.62 5.66 7.32
N PRO A 39 23.87 4.37 7.63
CA PRO A 39 23.63 3.17 6.81
C PRO A 39 22.24 2.54 7.01
N GLY A 40 21.42 3.04 7.94
CA GLY A 40 20.22 2.36 8.45
C GLY A 40 19.15 2.06 7.40
N ALA A 41 18.79 3.04 6.58
CA ALA A 41 17.76 2.83 5.56
C ALA A 41 18.22 1.86 4.45
N VAL A 42 19.53 1.76 4.16
CA VAL A 42 20.07 0.71 3.27
C VAL A 42 19.84 -0.67 3.86
N LEU A 43 20.20 -0.87 5.13
CA LEU A 43 20.05 -2.14 5.81
C LEU A 43 18.57 -2.57 5.88
N VAL A 44 17.69 -1.64 6.21
CA VAL A 44 16.23 -1.90 6.24
C VAL A 44 15.71 -2.23 4.85
N ALA A 45 16.12 -1.50 3.80
CA ALA A 45 15.73 -1.80 2.43
C ALA A 45 16.21 -3.20 2.00
N ALA A 46 17.47 -3.54 2.28
CA ALA A 46 18.04 -4.85 1.97
C ALA A 46 17.31 -5.99 2.70
N ALA A 47 17.05 -5.83 4.00
CA ALA A 47 16.28 -6.80 4.78
C ALA A 47 14.85 -6.96 4.24
N THR A 48 14.18 -5.85 3.92
CA THR A 48 12.82 -5.87 3.39
C THR A 48 12.75 -6.54 2.02
N LEU A 49 13.71 -6.25 1.12
CA LEU A 49 13.83 -6.93 -0.17
C LEU A 49 14.12 -8.42 -0.02
N GLY A 50 14.99 -8.80 0.91
CA GLY A 50 15.27 -10.19 1.25
C GLY A 50 14.01 -10.93 1.70
N VAL A 51 13.19 -10.29 2.55
CA VAL A 51 11.90 -10.84 2.99
C VAL A 51 10.90 -10.95 1.85
N LEU A 52 10.76 -9.90 1.04
CA LEU A 52 9.83 -9.83 -0.10
C LEU A 52 10.13 -10.91 -1.14
N LEU A 53 11.39 -11.04 -1.56
CA LEU A 53 11.81 -11.93 -2.63
C LEU A 53 12.03 -13.37 -2.15
N GLY A 54 12.41 -13.56 -0.88
CA GLY A 54 12.67 -14.87 -0.29
C GLY A 54 11.42 -15.52 0.31
N PRO A 55 11.18 -15.38 1.63
CA PRO A 55 10.13 -16.10 2.33
C PRO A 55 8.70 -15.68 1.92
N ALA A 56 8.47 -14.42 1.58
CA ALA A 56 7.17 -13.97 1.06
C ALA A 56 6.94 -14.42 -0.40
N GLY A 57 8.01 -14.63 -1.16
CA GLY A 57 7.99 -15.18 -2.52
C GLY A 57 7.32 -14.25 -3.54
N VAL A 58 7.42 -12.94 -3.36
CA VAL A 58 6.85 -11.96 -4.28
C VAL A 58 7.69 -11.91 -5.56
N PRO A 59 7.12 -12.12 -6.76
CA PRO A 59 7.88 -12.07 -7.99
C PRO A 59 8.41 -10.65 -8.23
N GLY A 60 9.74 -10.53 -8.42
CA GLY A 60 10.44 -9.23 -8.52
C GLY A 60 9.86 -8.28 -9.57
N ARG A 61 9.35 -8.80 -10.68
CA ARG A 61 8.68 -7.98 -11.72
C ARG A 61 7.40 -7.30 -11.20
N GLN A 62 6.62 -7.97 -10.36
CA GLN A 62 5.41 -7.35 -9.77
C GLN A 62 5.79 -6.31 -8.72
N LEU A 63 6.80 -6.62 -7.89
CA LEU A 63 7.34 -5.68 -6.92
C LEU A 63 7.84 -4.39 -7.61
N TRP A 64 8.67 -4.51 -8.64
CA TRP A 64 9.18 -3.36 -9.39
C TRP A 64 8.05 -2.52 -10.02
N ARG A 65 7.04 -3.17 -10.60
CA ARG A 65 5.88 -2.47 -11.20
C ARG A 65 5.08 -1.67 -10.19
N ALA A 66 5.00 -2.13 -8.93
CA ALA A 66 4.34 -1.40 -7.85
C ALA A 66 5.25 -0.30 -7.28
N PHE A 67 6.54 -0.61 -7.07
CA PHE A 67 7.51 0.28 -6.44
C PHE A 67 7.91 1.49 -7.30
N ARG A 68 7.90 1.36 -8.64
CA ARG A 68 8.28 2.47 -9.54
C ARG A 68 7.40 3.72 -9.40
N ILE A 69 6.14 3.59 -8.98
CA ILE A 69 5.22 4.73 -8.82
C ILE A 69 5.64 5.57 -7.59
N PRO A 70 5.73 4.99 -6.37
CA PRO A 70 6.33 5.68 -5.22
C PRO A 70 7.73 6.23 -5.51
N LEU A 71 8.59 5.46 -6.18
CA LEU A 71 9.94 5.91 -6.51
C LEU A 71 9.92 7.17 -7.37
N GLY A 72 9.07 7.22 -8.41
CA GLY A 72 8.92 8.42 -9.24
C GLY A 72 8.48 9.64 -8.42
N PHE A 73 7.53 9.46 -7.50
CA PHE A 73 7.11 10.53 -6.59
C PHE A 73 8.25 10.99 -5.66
N CYS A 74 9.01 10.07 -5.09
CA CYS A 74 10.14 10.40 -4.22
C CYS A 74 11.24 11.15 -4.99
N VAL A 75 11.52 10.75 -6.24
CA VAL A 75 12.46 11.47 -7.12
C VAL A 75 11.97 12.89 -7.38
N THR A 76 10.69 13.08 -7.69
CA THR A 76 10.16 14.45 -7.88
C THR A 76 10.25 15.29 -6.61
N GLY A 77 10.09 14.69 -5.42
CA GLY A 77 10.25 15.38 -4.14
C GLY A 77 11.69 15.66 -3.74
N ALA A 78 12.65 14.91 -4.28
CA ALA A 78 14.08 15.11 -4.03
C ALA A 78 14.68 16.23 -4.89
N VAL A 79 14.10 16.52 -6.06
CA VAL A 79 14.59 17.57 -6.98
C VAL A 79 14.70 18.95 -6.31
N PRO A 80 13.68 19.44 -5.56
CA PRO A 80 13.79 20.72 -4.86
C PRO A 80 14.96 20.81 -3.87
N LEU A 81 15.38 19.69 -3.25
CA LEU A 81 16.48 19.69 -2.27
C LEU A 81 17.84 19.98 -2.90
N LEU A 82 17.96 19.87 -4.23
CA LEU A 82 19.19 20.20 -4.95
C LEU A 82 19.43 21.72 -5.03
N PHE A 83 18.41 22.53 -4.72
CA PHE A 83 18.44 23.97 -4.90
C PHE A 83 18.23 24.70 -3.57
N GLU A 84 18.97 25.79 -3.40
CA GLU A 84 18.81 26.78 -2.33
C GLU A 84 18.17 28.04 -2.93
N VAL A 85 17.20 28.63 -2.23
CA VAL A 85 16.49 29.83 -2.69
C VAL A 85 16.72 30.97 -1.69
N GLY A 86 17.13 32.14 -2.21
CA GLY A 86 17.30 33.36 -1.40
C GLY A 86 18.63 33.48 -0.65
N GLY A 87 19.68 32.82 -1.13
CA GLY A 87 21.02 32.86 -0.53
C GLY A 87 21.93 33.94 -1.11
N ALA A 88 23.13 34.11 -0.52
CA ALA A 88 24.16 35.05 -1.00
C ALA A 88 24.65 34.78 -2.44
N ARG A 89 24.37 33.59 -2.98
CA ARG A 89 24.76 33.14 -4.33
C ARG A 89 23.71 33.45 -5.41
N GLY A 90 22.60 34.08 -5.05
CA GLY A 90 21.52 34.49 -5.98
C GLY A 90 20.14 33.98 -5.57
N LEU A 91 19.13 34.27 -6.40
CA LEU A 91 17.74 33.89 -6.16
C LEU A 91 17.54 32.36 -6.14
N VAL A 92 18.25 31.63 -7.01
CA VAL A 92 18.29 30.15 -7.03
C VAL A 92 19.72 29.71 -7.26
N ALA A 93 20.27 28.92 -6.35
CA ALA A 93 21.62 28.35 -6.45
C ALA A 93 21.60 26.86 -6.13
N LEU A 94 22.66 26.13 -6.50
CA LEU A 94 22.82 24.73 -6.07
C LEU A 94 23.17 24.69 -4.58
N ALA A 95 22.40 23.91 -3.82
CA ALA A 95 22.65 23.68 -2.40
C ALA A 95 23.89 22.77 -2.24
N PRO A 96 24.93 23.18 -1.48
CA PRO A 96 26.14 22.37 -1.29
C PRO A 96 25.85 20.96 -0.77
N ASP A 97 24.95 20.85 0.22
CA ASP A 97 24.53 19.58 0.82
C ASP A 97 23.25 19.01 0.17
N GLY A 98 22.74 19.68 -0.87
CA GLY A 98 21.50 19.30 -1.56
C GLY A 98 21.50 17.86 -2.10
N PRO A 99 22.55 17.42 -2.82
CA PRO A 99 22.66 16.05 -3.28
C PRO A 99 22.65 15.01 -2.16
N VAL A 100 23.27 15.32 -1.01
CA VAL A 100 23.32 14.43 0.16
C VAL A 100 21.91 14.30 0.73
N HIS A 101 21.24 15.40 1.04
CA HIS A 101 19.87 15.39 1.56
C HIS A 101 18.86 14.76 0.60
N ALA A 102 19.02 14.97 -0.71
CA ALA A 102 18.22 14.31 -1.73
C ALA A 102 18.43 12.79 -1.70
N GLY A 103 19.67 12.32 -1.60
CA GLY A 103 20.00 10.90 -1.46
C GLY A 103 19.43 10.27 -0.19
N GLU A 104 19.58 10.95 0.94
CA GLU A 104 19.03 10.55 2.24
C GLU A 104 17.50 10.43 2.21
N LEU A 105 16.82 11.42 1.63
CA LEU A 105 15.37 11.41 1.45
C LEU A 105 14.95 10.21 0.60
N LEU A 106 15.58 10.02 -0.57
CA LEU A 106 15.28 8.93 -1.47
C LEU A 106 15.46 7.57 -0.81
N LEU A 107 16.53 7.40 -0.06
CA LEU A 107 16.83 6.14 0.60
C LEU A 107 15.83 5.83 1.71
N ARG A 108 15.57 6.80 2.60
CA ARG A 108 14.58 6.66 3.69
C ARG A 108 13.18 6.36 3.15
N THR A 109 12.72 7.15 2.19
CA THR A 109 11.37 6.99 1.61
C THR A 109 11.23 5.69 0.82
N SER A 110 12.28 5.27 0.11
CA SER A 110 12.32 3.97 -0.58
C SER A 110 12.23 2.80 0.39
N ALA A 111 13.05 2.80 1.46
CA ALA A 111 13.04 1.76 2.48
C ALA A 111 11.68 1.68 3.20
N ALA A 112 11.12 2.83 3.59
CA ALA A 112 9.81 2.92 4.22
C ALA A 112 8.69 2.37 3.32
N SER A 113 8.72 2.73 2.03
CA SER A 113 7.76 2.28 1.02
C SER A 113 7.82 0.77 0.80
N LEU A 114 9.01 0.16 0.83
CA LEU A 114 9.15 -1.30 0.72
C LEU A 114 8.48 -2.04 1.87
N GLY A 115 8.53 -1.52 3.11
CA GLY A 115 7.85 -2.11 4.26
C GLY A 115 6.31 -2.09 4.12
N VAL A 116 5.77 -1.00 3.60
CA VAL A 116 4.34 -0.90 3.27
C VAL A 116 3.96 -1.87 2.14
N LEU A 117 4.80 -1.96 1.10
CA LEU A 117 4.59 -2.92 0.01
C LEU A 117 4.65 -4.36 0.51
N LEU A 118 5.55 -4.70 1.45
CA LEU A 118 5.58 -6.01 2.08
C LEU A 118 4.23 -6.36 2.70
N PHE A 119 3.62 -5.45 3.45
CA PHE A 119 2.29 -5.68 4.01
C PHE A 119 1.23 -5.83 2.90
N ALA A 120 1.23 -4.92 1.91
CA ALA A 120 0.26 -4.91 0.83
C ALA A 120 0.31 -6.16 -0.07
N PHE A 121 1.50 -6.72 -0.32
CA PHE A 121 1.68 -7.92 -1.13
C PHE A 121 1.45 -9.24 -0.37
N THR A 122 1.32 -9.20 0.96
CA THR A 122 1.18 -10.42 1.79
C THR A 122 -0.14 -10.50 2.55
N THR A 123 -0.90 -9.40 2.62
CA THR A 123 -2.09 -9.31 3.47
C THR A 123 -3.27 -8.68 2.73
N PRO A 124 -4.26 -9.50 2.32
CA PRO A 124 -5.51 -9.02 1.74
C PRO A 124 -6.29 -8.10 2.68
N VAL A 125 -6.89 -7.04 2.13
CA VAL A 125 -7.77 -6.12 2.90
C VAL A 125 -8.94 -6.86 3.53
N SER A 126 -9.48 -7.87 2.85
CA SER A 126 -10.55 -8.74 3.34
C SER A 126 -10.20 -9.51 4.62
N ASP A 127 -8.90 -9.75 4.88
CA ASP A 127 -8.45 -10.36 6.14
C ASP A 127 -8.21 -9.31 7.23
N VAL A 128 -7.84 -8.09 6.86
CA VAL A 128 -7.51 -7.02 7.83
C VAL A 128 -8.79 -6.44 8.43
N LEU A 129 -9.75 -6.04 7.58
CA LEU A 129 -10.93 -5.28 8.02
C LEU A 129 -11.71 -5.96 9.15
N PRO A 130 -12.08 -7.26 9.07
CA PRO A 130 -12.86 -7.89 10.14
C PRO A 130 -12.13 -7.95 11.49
N ARG A 131 -10.80 -7.92 11.47
CA ARG A 131 -9.96 -7.98 12.69
C ARG A 131 -9.81 -6.61 13.36
N LEU A 132 -10.09 -5.51 12.66
CA LEU A 132 -10.06 -4.16 13.23
C LEU A 132 -11.11 -3.95 14.33
N VAL A 133 -12.22 -4.72 14.31
CA VAL A 133 -13.21 -4.69 15.40
C VAL A 133 -12.58 -5.06 16.73
N ARG A 134 -11.71 -6.08 16.75
CA ARG A 134 -10.95 -6.48 17.96
C ARG A 134 -9.90 -5.46 18.38
N ALA A 135 -9.50 -4.58 17.46
CA ALA A 135 -8.56 -3.48 17.73
C ALA A 135 -9.29 -2.19 18.15
N GLY A 136 -10.60 -2.21 18.38
CA GLY A 136 -11.39 -1.07 18.87
C GLY A 136 -12.08 -0.25 17.79
N VAL A 137 -11.99 -0.63 16.50
CA VAL A 137 -12.74 0.06 15.44
C VAL A 137 -14.23 -0.33 15.51
N PRO A 138 -15.18 0.63 15.50
CA PRO A 138 -16.60 0.31 15.55
C PRO A 138 -17.03 -0.61 14.40
N ALA A 139 -17.83 -1.63 14.71
CA ALA A 139 -18.31 -2.60 13.72
C ALA A 139 -18.99 -1.96 12.48
N PRO A 140 -19.84 -0.92 12.60
CA PRO A 140 -20.43 -0.27 11.43
C PRO A 140 -19.40 0.31 10.45
N VAL A 141 -18.26 0.80 10.95
CA VAL A 141 -17.18 1.33 10.10
C VAL A 141 -16.52 0.20 9.32
N VAL A 142 -16.29 -0.94 9.96
CA VAL A 142 -15.73 -2.14 9.33
C VAL A 142 -16.70 -2.71 8.28
N ASP A 143 -17.99 -2.75 8.59
CA ASP A 143 -19.05 -3.22 7.69
C ASP A 143 -19.11 -2.38 6.41
N VAL A 144 -19.13 -1.05 6.56
CA VAL A 144 -19.07 -0.11 5.42
C VAL A 144 -17.79 -0.33 4.62
N ALA A 145 -16.63 -0.47 5.27
CA ALA A 145 -15.36 -0.70 4.58
C ALA A 145 -15.34 -2.03 3.79
N LEU A 146 -15.91 -3.10 4.35
CA LEU A 146 -16.03 -4.41 3.69
C LEU A 146 -16.93 -4.34 2.45
N VAL A 147 -18.08 -3.66 2.58
CA VAL A 147 -19.01 -3.45 1.47
C VAL A 147 -18.37 -2.57 0.39
N MET A 148 -17.70 -1.49 0.77
CA MET A 148 -16.97 -0.61 -0.15
C MET A 148 -15.88 -1.37 -0.91
N TYR A 149 -15.07 -2.18 -0.21
CA TYR A 149 -14.05 -3.04 -0.81
C TYR A 149 -14.66 -3.98 -1.85
N ARG A 150 -15.77 -4.66 -1.50
CA ARG A 150 -16.48 -5.56 -2.43
C ARG A 150 -17.04 -4.81 -3.64
N ILE A 151 -17.77 -3.72 -3.41
CA ILE A 151 -18.42 -2.94 -4.48
C ILE A 151 -17.37 -2.31 -5.41
N SER A 152 -16.21 -1.91 -4.89
CA SER A 152 -15.13 -1.33 -5.69
C SER A 152 -14.67 -2.25 -6.83
N PHE A 153 -14.42 -3.53 -6.58
CA PHE A 153 -14.03 -4.46 -7.66
C PHE A 153 -15.17 -4.72 -8.65
N LEU A 154 -16.39 -4.78 -8.14
CA LEU A 154 -17.60 -4.95 -8.91
C LEU A 154 -17.83 -3.76 -9.87
N LEU A 155 -17.54 -2.54 -9.42
CA LEU A 155 -17.58 -1.33 -10.24
C LEU A 155 -16.43 -1.25 -11.22
N LEU A 156 -15.20 -1.60 -10.81
CA LEU A 156 -14.04 -1.61 -11.70
C LEU A 156 -14.26 -2.53 -12.93
N ASP A 157 -14.86 -3.70 -12.74
CA ASP A 157 -15.21 -4.60 -13.84
C ASP A 157 -16.29 -3.98 -14.76
N ALA A 158 -17.34 -3.39 -14.18
CA ALA A 158 -18.38 -2.71 -14.94
C ALA A 158 -17.82 -1.51 -15.73
N MET A 159 -16.96 -0.69 -15.11
CA MET A 159 -16.32 0.47 -15.73
C MET A 159 -15.39 0.05 -16.87
N SER A 160 -14.67 -1.07 -16.74
CA SER A 160 -13.85 -1.63 -17.83
C SER A 160 -14.70 -1.96 -19.06
N LYS A 161 -15.84 -2.64 -18.86
CA LYS A 161 -16.79 -2.98 -19.93
C LYS A 161 -17.43 -1.74 -20.56
N ILE A 162 -17.82 -0.76 -19.75
CA ILE A 162 -18.37 0.51 -20.25
C ILE A 162 -17.34 1.26 -21.09
N ARG A 163 -16.09 1.36 -20.59
CA ARG A 163 -15.01 2.02 -21.32
C ARG A 163 -14.72 1.34 -22.67
N GLN A 164 -14.76 0.00 -22.71
CA GLN A 164 -14.63 -0.74 -23.98
C GLN A 164 -15.78 -0.42 -24.94
N ALA A 165 -17.02 -0.39 -24.46
CA ALA A 165 -18.18 -0.02 -25.27
C ALA A 165 -18.11 1.43 -25.78
N GLN A 166 -17.64 2.37 -24.95
CA GLN A 166 -17.41 3.77 -25.35
C GLN A 166 -16.31 3.88 -26.41
N ALA A 167 -15.20 3.14 -26.25
CA ALA A 167 -14.11 3.09 -27.23
C ALA A 167 -14.59 2.56 -28.59
N ALA A 168 -15.41 1.50 -28.59
CA ALA A 168 -16.02 0.95 -29.81
C ALA A 168 -16.96 1.94 -30.52
N ARG A 169 -17.51 2.92 -29.79
CA ARG A 169 -18.38 4.00 -30.31
C ARG A 169 -17.61 5.30 -30.59
N LEU A 170 -16.30 5.21 -30.84
CA LEU A 170 -15.43 6.36 -31.12
C LEU A 170 -15.33 7.39 -29.97
N GLY A 171 -15.71 7.00 -28.75
CA GLY A 171 -15.74 7.87 -27.57
C GLY A 171 -14.38 8.32 -27.05
N LEU A 172 -13.28 7.82 -27.63
CA LEU A 172 -11.89 8.16 -27.26
C LEU A 172 -11.09 8.76 -28.43
N THR A 173 -11.76 9.19 -29.51
CA THR A 173 -11.10 9.70 -30.73
C THR A 173 -10.56 11.12 -30.60
N SER A 174 -11.17 11.95 -29.77
CA SER A 174 -10.74 13.33 -29.51
C SER A 174 -10.75 13.64 -28.02
N ARG A 175 -10.03 14.68 -27.59
CA ARG A 175 -10.03 15.14 -26.18
C ARG A 175 -11.44 15.45 -25.69
N ALA A 176 -12.25 16.13 -26.50
CA ALA A 176 -13.64 16.44 -26.17
C ALA A 176 -14.51 15.18 -26.03
N ALA A 177 -14.35 14.21 -26.94
CA ALA A 177 -15.04 12.92 -26.84
C ALA A 177 -14.60 12.13 -25.59
N ALA A 178 -13.31 12.15 -25.26
CA ALA A 178 -12.77 11.49 -24.08
C ALA A 178 -13.34 12.07 -22.78
N TRP A 179 -13.40 13.40 -22.65
CA TRP A 179 -14.03 14.06 -21.49
C TRP A 179 -15.52 13.75 -21.36
N ARG A 180 -16.27 13.76 -22.48
CA ARG A 180 -17.68 13.39 -22.49
C ARG A 180 -17.90 11.93 -22.09
N SER A 181 -17.07 11.03 -22.61
CA SER A 181 -17.10 9.61 -22.25
C SER A 181 -16.75 9.39 -20.79
N LEU A 182 -15.77 10.11 -20.25
CA LEU A 182 -15.40 10.06 -18.84
C LEU A 182 -16.54 10.52 -17.93
N ALA A 183 -17.19 11.64 -18.27
CA ALA A 183 -18.36 12.14 -17.53
C ALA A 183 -19.51 11.11 -17.55
N GLY A 184 -19.82 10.56 -18.71
CA GLY A 184 -20.84 9.51 -18.85
C GLY A 184 -20.50 8.23 -18.08
N LEU A 185 -19.22 7.84 -18.05
CA LEU A 185 -18.73 6.70 -17.27
C LEU A 185 -18.91 6.95 -15.77
N GLY A 186 -18.55 8.15 -15.29
CA GLY A 186 -18.74 8.56 -13.90
C GLY A 186 -20.21 8.55 -13.48
N ALA A 187 -21.09 9.16 -14.27
CA ALA A 187 -22.54 9.17 -14.03
C ALA A 187 -23.11 7.74 -13.99
N THR A 188 -22.72 6.89 -14.94
CA THR A 188 -23.16 5.49 -14.99
C THR A 188 -22.64 4.69 -13.79
N ALA A 189 -21.38 4.91 -13.39
CA ALA A 189 -20.79 4.25 -12.23
C ALA A 189 -21.53 4.63 -10.93
N PHE A 190 -21.89 5.91 -10.78
CA PHE A 190 -22.65 6.40 -9.63
C PHE A 190 -24.02 5.73 -9.52
N VAL A 191 -24.83 5.75 -10.59
CA VAL A 191 -26.17 5.12 -10.60
C VAL A 191 -26.06 3.63 -10.32
N ARG A 192 -25.13 2.93 -10.98
CA ARG A 192 -24.92 1.49 -10.76
C ARG A 192 -24.46 1.15 -9.35
N ALA A 193 -23.69 2.02 -8.71
CA ALA A 193 -23.27 1.84 -7.32
C ALA A 193 -24.48 1.89 -6.39
N PHE A 194 -25.35 2.89 -6.57
CA PHE A 194 -26.55 3.07 -5.75
C PHE A 194 -27.55 1.93 -5.94
N ASP A 195 -27.85 1.56 -7.18
CA ASP A 195 -28.69 0.40 -7.50
C ASP A 195 -28.18 -0.88 -6.85
N ARG A 196 -26.85 -1.05 -6.81
CA ARG A 196 -26.22 -2.23 -6.23
C ARG A 196 -26.25 -2.21 -4.71
N ALA A 197 -26.12 -1.04 -4.09
CA ALA A 197 -26.31 -0.88 -2.66
C ALA A 197 -27.76 -1.22 -2.26
N GLN A 198 -28.76 -0.71 -2.99
CA GLN A 198 -30.17 -1.03 -2.74
C GLN A 198 -30.46 -2.53 -2.90
N ARG A 199 -29.99 -3.16 -3.99
CA ARG A 199 -30.14 -4.62 -4.16
C ARG A 199 -29.45 -5.43 -3.07
N LEU A 200 -28.27 -4.99 -2.61
CA LEU A 200 -27.57 -5.63 -1.50
C LEU A 200 -28.39 -5.51 -0.20
N GLN A 201 -28.92 -4.32 0.10
CA GLN A 201 -29.77 -4.09 1.26
C GLN A 201 -31.02 -4.97 1.24
N THR A 202 -31.74 -5.03 0.11
CA THR A 202 -32.91 -5.90 -0.04
C THR A 202 -32.55 -7.38 0.12
N GLY A 203 -31.44 -7.82 -0.46
CA GLY A 203 -30.98 -9.20 -0.34
C GLY A 203 -30.53 -9.58 1.08
N LEU A 204 -29.94 -8.63 1.81
CA LEU A 204 -29.58 -8.79 3.22
C LEU A 204 -30.82 -8.80 4.12
N ALA A 205 -31.80 -7.91 3.88
CA ALA A 205 -33.06 -7.89 4.60
C ALA A 205 -33.79 -9.25 4.49
N GLY A 206 -33.82 -9.86 3.31
CA GLY A 206 -34.36 -11.21 3.10
C GLY A 206 -33.62 -12.33 3.84
N ARG A 207 -32.44 -12.06 4.41
CA ARG A 207 -31.64 -12.99 5.22
C ARG A 207 -31.67 -12.63 6.72
N GLY A 208 -32.56 -11.75 7.15
CA GLY A 208 -32.69 -11.34 8.55
C GLY A 208 -31.62 -10.34 8.99
N TYR A 209 -31.15 -9.47 8.09
CA TYR A 209 -30.21 -8.42 8.45
C TYR A 209 -30.82 -7.44 9.47
N ASP A 210 -30.17 -7.35 10.63
CA ASP A 210 -30.58 -6.53 11.79
C ASP A 210 -29.81 -5.21 11.89
N GLY A 211 -29.07 -4.84 10.83
CA GLY A 211 -28.16 -3.69 10.84
C GLY A 211 -26.70 -4.05 11.15
N THR A 212 -26.38 -5.32 11.43
CA THR A 212 -25.01 -5.79 11.68
C THR A 212 -24.58 -6.88 10.69
N LEU A 213 -23.41 -6.74 10.06
CA LEU A 213 -22.86 -7.78 9.19
C LEU A 213 -22.00 -8.76 9.99
N ARG A 214 -22.61 -9.85 10.43
CA ARG A 214 -21.90 -10.91 11.15
C ARG A 214 -21.26 -11.87 10.14
N VAL A 215 -19.93 -11.81 10.03
CA VAL A 215 -19.14 -12.66 9.12
C VAL A 215 -18.21 -13.55 9.94
N LEU A 216 -18.18 -14.85 9.61
CA LEU A 216 -17.21 -15.78 10.18
C LEU A 216 -15.81 -15.49 9.60
N VAL A 217 -14.91 -15.05 10.47
CA VAL A 217 -13.51 -14.80 10.12
C VAL A 217 -12.73 -16.07 10.45
N PRO A 218 -12.03 -16.70 9.49
CA PRO A 218 -11.18 -17.84 9.77
C PRO A 218 -10.16 -17.48 10.86
N GLU A 219 -10.08 -18.31 11.89
CA GLU A 219 -9.08 -18.13 12.94
C GLU A 219 -7.69 -18.32 12.34
N ALA A 220 -6.81 -17.36 12.62
CA ALA A 220 -5.40 -17.47 12.31
C ALA A 220 -4.66 -17.38 13.63
N ALA A 221 -4.00 -18.46 14.03
CA ALA A 221 -3.24 -18.50 15.27
C ALA A 221 -2.01 -17.59 15.17
N VAL A 222 -1.69 -16.90 16.26
CA VAL A 222 -0.48 -16.09 16.36
C VAL A 222 0.72 -17.00 16.66
N SER A 223 1.75 -16.93 15.83
CA SER A 223 3.00 -17.64 15.95
C SER A 223 4.02 -16.82 16.73
N GLY A 224 4.27 -17.20 17.99
CA GLY A 224 5.30 -16.58 18.81
C GLY A 224 6.69 -16.62 18.15
N ARG A 225 7.03 -17.72 17.45
CA ARG A 225 8.30 -17.85 16.72
C ARG A 225 8.48 -16.76 15.67
N PHE A 226 7.41 -16.40 14.96
CA PHE A 226 7.48 -15.34 13.95
C PHE A 226 7.63 -13.96 14.58
N LEU A 227 6.93 -13.70 15.69
CA LEU A 227 7.07 -12.45 16.42
C LEU A 227 8.48 -12.28 17.01
N VAL A 228 9.05 -13.34 17.59
CA VAL A 228 10.44 -13.33 18.08
C VAL A 228 11.43 -13.11 16.93
N ALA A 229 11.25 -13.79 15.79
CA ALA A 229 12.09 -13.56 14.61
C ALA A 229 11.96 -12.12 14.08
N THR A 230 10.75 -11.56 14.10
CA THR A 230 10.49 -10.16 13.70
C THR A 230 11.18 -9.18 14.66
N ALA A 231 11.01 -9.37 15.97
CA ALA A 231 11.68 -8.55 16.98
C ALA A 231 13.20 -8.66 16.90
N GLY A 232 13.73 -9.88 16.70
CA GLY A 232 15.16 -10.11 16.50
C GLY A 232 15.71 -9.45 15.23
N LEU A 233 14.96 -9.50 14.11
CA LEU A 233 15.33 -8.79 12.89
C LEU A 233 15.36 -7.28 13.09
N LEU A 234 14.30 -6.70 13.68
CA LEU A 234 14.23 -5.26 13.92
C LEU A 234 15.29 -4.80 14.92
N GLY A 235 15.46 -5.51 16.03
CA GLY A 235 16.49 -5.22 17.02
C GLY A 235 17.90 -5.36 16.45
N GLY A 236 18.15 -6.39 15.63
CA GLY A 236 19.41 -6.58 14.93
C GLY A 236 19.71 -5.46 13.94
N LEU A 237 18.71 -5.00 13.17
CA LEU A 237 18.85 -3.86 12.27
C LEU A 237 19.18 -2.57 13.03
N VAL A 238 18.49 -2.31 14.13
CA VAL A 238 18.76 -1.15 14.99
C VAL A 238 20.17 -1.21 15.57
N ALA A 239 20.54 -2.33 16.19
CA ALA A 239 21.86 -2.51 16.78
C ALA A 239 22.98 -2.37 15.74
N LEU A 240 22.84 -3.04 14.59
CA LEU A 240 23.83 -2.97 13.52
C LEU A 240 23.95 -1.55 12.96
N THR A 241 22.83 -0.85 12.80
CA THR A 241 22.83 0.54 12.34
C THR A 241 23.59 1.44 13.32
N LEU A 242 23.29 1.35 14.61
CA LEU A 242 23.94 2.17 15.63
C LEU A 242 25.44 1.85 15.79
N VAL A 243 25.84 0.59 15.61
CA VAL A 243 27.25 0.20 15.62
C VAL A 243 27.98 0.77 14.41
N LEU A 244 27.39 0.66 13.22
CA LEU A 244 28.00 1.19 12.00
C LEU A 244 28.03 2.71 12.00
N GLU A 245 26.97 3.37 12.46
CA GLU A 245 26.93 4.84 12.62
C GLU A 245 28.05 5.35 13.54
N ARG A 246 28.39 4.61 14.59
CA ARG A 246 29.53 4.94 15.48
C ARG A 246 30.90 4.61 14.88
N SER A 247 30.96 3.72 13.90
CA SER A 247 32.22 3.22 13.31
C SER A 247 32.56 3.93 12.00
N LEU A 248 31.58 4.58 11.37
CA LEU A 248 31.75 5.39 10.18
C LEU A 248 32.14 6.82 10.59
N PRO A 249 33.16 7.42 9.97
CA PRO A 249 33.61 8.77 10.26
C PRO A 249 32.62 9.85 9.80
#